data_AF-A0A958X2Q1-F1
#
_entry.id   AF-A0A958X2Q1-F1
#
_cell.length_a   1.000
_cell.length_b   1.000
_cell.length_c   1.000
_cell.angle_alpha   90.00
_cell.angle_beta   90.00
_cell.angle_gamma   90.00
#
_symmetry.space_group_name_H-M   'P 1'
#
loop_
_entity.id
_entity.type
_entity.pdbx_description
1 polymer ?
#
loop_
_entity_poly.entity_id
_entity_poly.type
_entity_poly.pdbx_seq_one_letter_code
_entity_poly.pdbx_strand_id
1 'polypeptide(L)'
;RKFTGNTASLEISAETVEEAVGKLSTDFPDLKKQLLDENGQIRKFLNIFVGEEDIRDLANEKTSLPNNAVLSIIPAIAGGSHDR
;
A
#
# COMPACT_ATOMS: atom_id res chain seq x y z
N ARG A 1 -19.87 -10.11 15.87
CA ARG A 1 -19.07 -11.35 15.75
C ARG A 1 -18.58 -11.40 14.29
N LYS A 2 -17.26 -11.31 14.06
CA LYS A 2 -16.55 -11.26 12.74
C LYS A 2 -16.80 -9.90 12.05
N PHE A 3 -15.84 -9.03 11.78
CA PHE A 3 -14.62 -9.20 10.98
C PHE A 3 -13.46 -8.41 11.63
N THR A 4 -12.25 -8.90 11.44
CA THR A 4 -10.98 -8.34 11.92
C THR A 4 -10.89 -6.82 11.74
N GLY A 5 -10.55 -6.10 12.82
CA GLY A 5 -10.55 -4.63 12.88
C GLY A 5 -9.69 -3.96 11.80
N ASN A 6 -10.33 -3.57 10.70
CA ASN A 6 -9.92 -2.52 9.76
C ASN A 6 -8.49 -2.59 9.16
N THR A 7 -7.81 -3.73 9.26
CA THR A 7 -6.53 -4.00 8.59
C THR A 7 -6.75 -5.12 7.58
N ALA A 8 -6.98 -4.76 6.32
CA ALA A 8 -6.94 -5.70 5.22
C ALA A 8 -5.51 -6.23 5.10
N SER A 9 -5.26 -7.38 5.70
CA SER A 9 -3.97 -8.07 5.62
C SER A 9 -4.05 -9.01 4.43
N LEU A 10 -3.28 -8.73 3.38
CA LEU A 10 -3.25 -9.54 2.17
C LEU A 10 -1.85 -10.12 1.99
N GLU A 11 -1.77 -11.42 1.73
CA GLU A 11 -0.52 -12.06 1.33
C GLU A 11 -0.35 -11.92 -0.19
N ILE A 12 0.69 -11.20 -0.60
CA ILE A 12 1.07 -11.01 -1.99
C ILE A 12 2.53 -11.38 -2.18
N SER A 13 2.83 -12.09 -3.25
CA SER A 13 4.22 -12.31 -3.67
C SER A 13 4.66 -11.13 -4.51
N ALA A 14 5.62 -10.34 -4.04
CA ALA A 14 6.19 -9.22 -4.78
C ALA A 14 7.65 -9.03 -4.34
N GLU A 15 8.52 -8.63 -5.27
CA GLU A 15 9.94 -8.40 -4.98
C GLU A 15 10.22 -6.93 -4.63
N THR A 16 9.29 -6.03 -4.99
CA THR A 16 9.39 -4.59 -4.76
C THR A 16 8.06 -3.96 -4.37
N VAL A 17 8.12 -2.74 -3.82
CA VAL A 17 6.92 -1.96 -3.48
C VAL A 17 6.07 -1.67 -4.72
N GLU A 18 6.69 -1.33 -5.86
CA GLU A 18 5.98 -1.10 -7.13
C GLU A 18 5.16 -2.33 -7.54
N GLU A 19 5.78 -3.52 -7.52
CA GLU A 19 5.08 -4.77 -7.85
C GLU A 19 3.95 -5.07 -6.87
N ALA A 20 4.20 -4.85 -5.58
CA ALA A 20 3.22 -5.09 -4.53
C ALA A 20 1.99 -4.21 -4.71
N VAL A 21 2.18 -2.91 -4.93
CA VAL A 21 1.10 -1.94 -5.19
C VAL A 21 0.43 -2.22 -6.53
N GLY A 22 1.18 -2.62 -7.56
CA GLY A 22 0.64 -3.00 -8.87
C GLY A 22 -0.30 -4.21 -8.79
N LYS A 23 0.09 -5.24 -8.03
CA LYS A 23 -0.77 -6.40 -7.74
C LYS A 23 -2.01 -6.00 -6.96
N LEU A 24 -1.84 -5.25 -5.86
CA LEU A 24 -2.97 -4.69 -5.10
C LEU A 24 -3.94 -3.89 -5.97
N SER A 25 -3.44 -3.09 -6.90
CA SER A 25 -4.24 -2.32 -7.87
C SER A 25 -4.99 -3.22 -8.87
N THR A 26 -4.47 -4.41 -9.14
CA THR A 26 -5.09 -5.38 -10.05
C THR A 26 -6.20 -6.17 -9.35
N ASP A 27 -5.94 -6.63 -8.13
CA ASP A 27 -6.93 -7.33 -7.30
C ASP A 27 -8.02 -6.39 -6.78
N PHE A 28 -7.69 -5.11 -6.53
CA PHE A 28 -8.60 -4.10 -5.97
C PHE A 28 -8.60 -2.81 -6.83
N PRO A 29 -9.42 -2.76 -7.90
CA PRO A 29 -9.48 -1.61 -8.80
C PRO A 29 -9.98 -0.32 -8.13
N ASP A 30 -10.74 -0.42 -7.03
CA ASP A 30 -11.14 0.74 -6.22
C ASP A 30 -9.95 1.36 -5.48
N LEU A 31 -9.05 0.51 -4.94
CA LEU A 31 -7.82 0.97 -4.29
C LEU A 31 -6.84 1.55 -5.30
N LYS A 32 -6.79 1.03 -6.53
CA LYS A 32 -5.93 1.57 -7.59
C LYS A 32 -6.03 3.09 -7.73
N LYS A 33 -7.25 3.62 -7.72
CA LYS A 33 -7.49 5.08 -7.86
C LYS A 33 -6.98 5.88 -6.66
N GLN A 34 -6.92 5.26 -5.48
CA GLN A 34 -6.40 5.85 -4.26
C GLN A 34 -4.88 5.67 -4.12
N LEU A 35 -4.32 4.58 -4.65
CA LEU A 35 -2.92 4.20 -4.53
C LEU A 35 -2.03 4.79 -5.64
N LEU A 36 -2.55 4.84 -6.87
CA LEU A 36 -1.84 5.28 -8.06
C LEU A 36 -2.45 6.55 -8.63
N ASP A 37 -1.61 7.42 -9.18
CA ASP A 37 -2.00 8.56 -10.01
C ASP A 37 -2.27 8.12 -11.47
N GLU A 38 -2.68 9.05 -12.33
CA GLU A 38 -3.01 8.80 -13.75
C GLU A 38 -1.84 8.21 -14.55
N ASN A 39 -0.60 8.45 -14.10
CA ASN A 39 0.62 7.90 -14.70
C ASN A 39 0.99 6.50 -14.18
N GLY A 40 0.18 5.91 -13.30
CA GLY A 40 0.48 4.62 -12.66
C GLY A 40 1.54 4.68 -11.56
N GLN A 41 1.93 5.87 -11.11
CA GLN A 41 2.89 6.10 -10.03
C GLN A 41 2.20 6.17 -8.68
N ILE A 42 2.88 5.75 -7.62
CA ILE A 42 2.37 5.82 -6.24
C ILE A 42 2.12 7.29 -5.86
N ARG A 43 0.93 7.57 -5.32
CA ARG A 43 0.55 8.93 -4.95
C ARG A 43 1.43 9.47 -3.82
N LYS A 44 1.90 10.70 -3.96
CA LYS A 44 2.81 11.37 -2.99
C LYS A 44 2.21 11.61 -1.60
N PHE A 45 0.89 11.50 -1.45
CA PHE A 45 0.21 11.62 -0.17
C PHE A 45 0.01 10.27 0.54
N LEU A 46 0.55 9.18 0.00
CA LEU A 46 0.59 7.90 0.70
C LEU A 46 1.89 7.80 1.48
N ASN A 47 1.78 7.38 2.73
CA ASN A 47 2.92 6.98 3.52
C ASN A 47 3.00 5.46 3.44
N ILE A 48 4.12 4.96 2.94
CA ILE A 48 4.32 3.53 2.72
C ILE A 48 5.55 3.11 3.49
N PHE A 49 5.41 2.03 4.25
CA PHE A 49 6.46 1.50 5.10
C PHE A 49 6.73 0.04 4.78
N VAL A 50 8.00 -0.34 4.84
CA VAL A 50 8.44 -1.74 4.80
C VAL A 50 8.95 -2.08 6.20
N GLY A 51 8.15 -2.85 6.95
CA GLY A 51 8.36 -3.01 8.39
C GLY A 51 8.15 -1.68 9.11
N GLU A 52 9.25 -1.09 9.61
CA GLU A 52 9.26 0.18 10.36
C GLU A 52 9.88 1.34 9.56
N GLU A 53 10.40 1.09 8.36
CA GLU A 53 11.13 2.07 7.54
C GLU A 53 10.22 2.67 6.46
N ASP A 54 10.24 4.00 6.29
CA ASP A 54 9.52 4.69 5.21
C ASP A 54 10.27 4.47 3.88
N ILE A 55 9.55 4.08 2.82
CA ILE A 55 10.15 3.85 1.51
C ILE A 55 10.83 5.09 0.94
N ARG A 56 10.45 6.29 1.39
CA ARG A 56 11.03 7.57 0.97
C ARG A 56 12.48 7.74 1.41
N ASP A 57 12.83 7.16 2.55
CA ASP A 57 14.20 7.12 3.08
C ASP A 57 15.02 5.96 2.48
N LEU A 58 14.34 5.03 1.79
CA LEU A 58 14.91 3.89 1.09
C LEU A 58 15.01 4.18 -0.43
N ALA A 59 14.47 3.30 -1.27
CA ALA A 59 14.51 3.41 -2.73
C ALA A 59 13.14 3.72 -3.35
N ASN A 60 12.23 4.31 -2.58
CA ASN A 60 10.85 4.63 -2.96
C ASN A 60 10.12 3.39 -3.49
N GLU A 61 9.45 3.46 -4.64
CA GLU A 61 8.73 2.35 -5.27
C GLU A 61 9.64 1.16 -5.64
N LYS A 62 10.95 1.41 -5.80
CA LYS A 62 11.95 0.36 -6.08
C LYS A 62 12.49 -0.31 -4.83
N THR A 63 12.00 0.05 -3.65
CA THR A 63 12.39 -0.60 -2.39
C THR A 63 12.11 -2.08 -2.49
N SER A 64 13.15 -2.89 -2.28
CA SER A 64 13.02 -4.35 -2.32
C SER A 64 12.29 -4.84 -1.09
N LEU A 65 11.37 -5.78 -1.29
CA LEU A 65 10.63 -6.45 -0.23
C LEU A 65 11.31 -7.78 0.09
N PRO A 66 12.01 -7.90 1.23
CA PRO A 66 12.55 -9.18 1.65
C PRO A 66 11.44 -10.21 1.93
N ASN A 67 11.81 -11.48 1.97
CA ASN A 67 10.87 -12.55 2.33
C ASN A 67 10.22 -12.27 3.69
N ASN A 68 8.89 -12.37 3.76
CA ASN A 68 8.07 -12.03 4.93
C ASN A 68 8.11 -10.54 5.33
N ALA A 69 8.46 -9.63 4.41
CA ALA A 69 8.31 -8.21 4.64
C ALA A 69 6.83 -7.83 4.85
N VAL A 70 6.60 -6.91 5.77
CA VAL A 70 5.27 -6.33 6.00
C VAL A 70 5.22 -4.96 5.33
N LEU A 71 4.39 -4.83 4.29
CA LEU A 71 4.14 -3.55 3.65
C LEU A 71 2.94 -2.87 4.31
N SER A 72 3.16 -1.69 4.91
CA SER A 72 2.08 -0.87 5.49
C SER A 72 1.81 0.33 4.59
N ILE A 73 0.56 0.48 4.15
CA ILE A 73 0.12 1.62 3.34
C ILE A 73 -0.85 2.46 4.15
N ILE A 74 -0.44 3.69 4.48
CA ILE A 74 -1.20 4.62 5.31
C ILE A 74 -1.57 5.84 4.46
N PRO A 75 -2.87 6.05 4.17
CA PRO A 75 -3.31 7.28 3.51
C PRO A 75 -3.07 8.49 4.42
N ALA A 76 -2.46 9.57 3.89
CA ALA A 76 -2.25 10.80 4.67
C ALA A 76 -3.56 11.47 5.11
N ILE A 77 -4.69 11.11 4.48
CA ILE A 77 -6.03 11.49 4.94
C ILE A 77 -6.54 10.38 5.85
N ALA A 78 -5.95 10.24 7.04
CA ALA A 78 -6.58 9.54 8.15
C ALA A 78 -7.71 10.40 8.75
N GLY A 79 -8.53 10.99 7.89
CA GLY A 79 -9.69 11.81 8.24
C GLY A 79 -10.92 11.09 7.71
N GLY A 80 -11.63 10.43 8.62
CA GLY A 80 -12.76 9.56 8.32
C GLY A 80 -13.78 10.16 7.35
N SER A 81 -14.30 9.33 6.47
CA SER A 81 -15.52 9.61 5.73
C SER A 81 -16.33 8.32 5.61
N HIS A 82 -17.17 8.15 6.63
CA HIS A 82 -18.58 7.80 6.47
C HIS A 82 -18.86 6.53 5.64
N ASP A 83 -18.81 5.39 6.33
CA ASP A 83 -19.71 4.27 6.04
C ASP A 83 -21.15 4.80 6.14
N ARG A 84 -21.89 4.71 5.04
CA ARG A 84 -23.33 4.90 4.99
C ARG A 84 -23.93 3.76 4.20
#